data_AF-A0A7W2XZ40-F1
#
_entry.id   AF-A0A7W2XZ40-F1
#
_cell.length_a   1.000
_cell.length_b   1.000
_cell.length_c   1.000
_cell.angle_alpha   90.00
_cell.angle_beta   90.00
_cell.angle_gamma   90.00
#
_symmetry.space_group_name_H-M   'P 1'
#
loop_
_entity.id
_entity.type
_entity.pdbx_description
1 polymer ?
#
loop_
_entity_poly.entity_id
_entity_poly.type
_entity_poly.pdbx_seq_one_letter_code
_entity_poly.pdbx_strand_id
1 'polypeptide(L)'
;MEIIALIAVLFLAWLIWQLRRAKHFTKFKRQIIQELKPKVIANIIEEMAETRSELHPNTTAHQAATISYWSASAGRILQAALMREIINQQWLIESGNLRNSQHLFHIEQDKLHR
;
A
#
# COMPACT_ATOMS: atom_id res chain seq x y z
N MET A 1 -23.77 -38.25 12.92
CA MET A 1 -24.28 -36.87 13.16
C MET A 1 -23.24 -36.01 13.88
N GLU A 2 -22.64 -36.48 14.97
CA GLU A 2 -21.67 -35.71 15.78
C GLU A 2 -20.40 -35.28 15.01
N ILE A 3 -19.83 -36.18 14.19
CA ILE A 3 -18.63 -35.86 13.37
C ILE A 3 -18.92 -34.74 12.36
N ILE A 4 -20.08 -34.79 11.71
CA ILE A 4 -20.51 -33.78 10.73
C ILE A 4 -20.70 -32.43 11.44
N ALA A 5 -21.31 -32.44 12.64
CA ALA A 5 -21.47 -31.23 13.45
C ALA A 5 -20.12 -30.63 13.87
N LEU A 6 -19.16 -31.46 14.28
CA LEU A 6 -17.80 -31.00 14.64
C LEU A 6 -17.09 -30.35 13.45
N ILE A 7 -17.14 -30.99 12.27
CA ILE A 7 -16.54 -30.46 11.05
C ILE A 7 -17.18 -29.12 10.67
N ALA A 8 -18.51 -29.00 10.79
CA ALA A 8 -19.22 -27.77 10.50
C ALA A 8 -18.76 -26.61 11.41
N VAL A 9 -18.59 -26.86 12.70
CA VAL A 9 -18.10 -25.84 13.65
C VAL A 9 -16.67 -25.39 13.33
N LEU A 10 -15.77 -26.33 13.01
CA LEU A 10 -14.40 -26.02 12.61
C LEU A 10 -14.36 -25.19 11.32
N PHE A 11 -15.18 -25.55 10.34
CA PHE A 11 -15.29 -24.82 9.08
C PHE A 11 -15.82 -23.40 9.29
N LEU A 12 -16.84 -23.22 10.15
CA LEU A 12 -17.35 -21.90 10.51
C LEU A 12 -16.29 -21.03 11.20
N ALA A 13 -15.52 -21.61 12.15
CA ALA A 13 -14.43 -20.90 12.81
C ALA A 13 -13.36 -20.43 11.80
N TRP A 14 -13.02 -21.30 10.84
CA TRP A 14 -12.09 -20.97 9.76
C TRP A 14 -12.59 -19.83 8.86
N LEU A 15 -13.87 -19.86 8.45
CA LEU A 15 -14.49 -18.78 7.67
C LEU A 15 -14.50 -17.44 8.40
N ILE A 16 -14.80 -17.44 9.71
CA ILE A 16 -14.74 -16.22 10.54
C ILE A 16 -13.33 -15.65 10.58
N TRP A 17 -12.32 -16.52 10.76
CA TRP A 17 -10.92 -16.10 10.73
C TRP A 17 -10.53 -15.51 9.36
N GLN A 18 -10.94 -16.16 8.27
CA GLN A 18 -10.68 -15.68 6.91
C GLN A 18 -11.32 -14.31 6.66
N LEU A 19 -12.56 -14.10 7.13
CA LEU A 19 -13.24 -12.81 7.03
C LEU A 19 -12.52 -11.71 7.81
N ARG A 20 -12.07 -12.01 9.04
CA ARG A 20 -11.28 -11.05 9.83
C ARG A 20 -10.00 -10.66 9.09
N ARG A 21 -9.25 -11.65 8.58
CA ARG A 21 -8.03 -11.41 7.79
C ARG A 21 -8.30 -10.53 6.56
N ALA A 22 -9.37 -10.79 5.82
CA ALA A 22 -9.75 -9.97 4.67
C ALA A 22 -10.08 -8.53 5.09
N LYS A 23 -10.83 -8.32 6.18
CA LYS A 23 -11.13 -6.99 6.72
C LYS A 23 -9.87 -6.22 7.11
N HIS A 24 -8.88 -6.87 7.73
CA HIS A 24 -7.60 -6.25 8.05
C HIS A 24 -6.86 -5.81 6.79
N PHE A 25 -6.83 -6.64 5.74
CA PHE A 25 -6.22 -6.28 4.46
C PHE A 25 -6.94 -5.09 3.78
N THR A 26 -8.27 -5.08 3.77
CA THR A 26 -9.05 -3.95 3.25
C THR A 26 -8.79 -2.66 4.04
N LYS A 27 -8.71 -2.76 5.38
CA LYS A 27 -8.35 -1.62 6.24
C LYS A 27 -6.95 -1.10 5.88
N PHE A 28 -5.98 -1.98 5.68
CA PHE A 28 -4.63 -1.60 5.28
C PHE A 28 -4.60 -0.87 3.93
N LYS A 29 -5.27 -1.37 2.89
CA LYS A 29 -5.35 -0.65 1.60
C LYS A 29 -5.98 0.74 1.76
N ARG A 30 -7.03 0.86 2.57
CA ARG A 30 -7.66 2.14 2.86
C ARG A 30 -6.69 3.08 3.57
N GLN A 31 -5.92 2.57 4.54
CA GLN A 31 -4.88 3.34 5.23
C GLN A 31 -3.84 3.88 4.25
N ILE A 32 -3.35 3.04 3.32
CA ILE A 32 -2.43 3.49 2.27
C ILE A 32 -3.02 4.65 1.47
N ILE A 33 -4.27 4.52 1.03
CA ILE A 33 -4.92 5.53 0.17
C ILE A 33 -5.22 6.82 0.94
N GLN A 34 -5.64 6.72 2.21
CA GLN A 34 -6.07 7.88 3.01
C GLN A 34 -4.90 8.58 3.69
N GLU A 35 -3.90 7.84 4.16
CA GLU A 35 -2.80 8.40 4.96
C GLU A 35 -1.49 8.51 4.18
N LEU A 36 -1.12 7.49 3.38
CA LEU A 36 0.17 7.51 2.68
C LEU A 36 0.11 8.26 1.35
N LYS A 37 -0.98 8.10 0.57
CA LYS A 37 -1.14 8.83 -0.70
C LYS A 37 -0.92 10.34 -0.57
N PRO A 38 -1.55 11.07 0.36
CA PRO A 38 -1.31 12.52 0.47
C PRO A 38 0.13 12.83 0.85
N LYS A 39 0.77 12.03 1.72
CA LYS A 39 2.19 12.22 2.10
C LYS A 39 3.14 11.99 0.91
N VAL A 40 2.88 10.95 0.11
CA VAL A 40 3.64 10.67 -1.12
C VAL A 40 3.48 11.82 -2.11
N ILE A 41 2.26 12.32 -2.31
CA ILE A 41 2.02 13.46 -3.22
C ILE A 41 2.76 14.71 -2.73
N ALA A 42 2.67 15.04 -1.44
CA ALA A 42 3.36 16.18 -0.87
C ALA A 42 4.88 16.07 -1.05
N ASN A 43 5.46 14.91 -0.75
CA ASN A 43 6.89 14.68 -0.91
C ASN A 43 7.33 14.73 -2.39
N ILE A 44 6.52 14.24 -3.33
CA ILE A 44 6.80 14.38 -4.78
C ILE A 44 6.83 15.86 -5.19
N ILE A 45 5.89 16.67 -4.70
CA ILE A 45 5.83 18.10 -5.03
C ILE A 45 7.08 18.82 -4.48
N GLU A 46 7.45 18.52 -3.24
CA GLU A 46 8.64 19.07 -2.58
C GLU A 46 9.93 18.66 -3.30
N GLU A 47 10.14 17.36 -3.51
CA GLU A 47 11.29 16.79 -4.23
C GLU A 47 11.45 17.42 -5.62
N MET A 48 10.36 17.57 -6.36
CA MET A 48 10.39 18.14 -7.71
C MET A 48 10.60 19.66 -7.72
N ALA A 49 10.18 20.38 -6.68
CA ALA A 49 10.46 21.79 -6.52
C ALA A 49 11.95 22.03 -6.20
N GLU A 50 12.53 21.20 -5.32
CA GLU A 50 13.93 21.28 -4.91
C GLU A 50 14.89 20.90 -6.03
N THR A 51 14.56 19.87 -6.81
CA THR A 51 15.40 19.38 -7.92
C THR A 51 15.19 20.13 -9.23
N ARG A 52 14.35 21.17 -9.22
CA ARG A 52 14.05 21.96 -10.42
C ARG A 52 15.30 22.70 -10.89
N SER A 53 15.66 22.48 -12.14
CA SER A 53 16.85 23.08 -12.78
C SER A 53 16.59 23.29 -14.27
N GLU A 54 17.51 23.95 -14.98
CA GLU A 54 17.43 24.07 -16.45
C GLU A 54 17.45 22.69 -17.15
N LEU A 55 18.19 21.73 -16.58
CA LEU A 55 18.26 20.35 -17.09
C LEU A 55 17.05 19.49 -16.69
N HIS A 56 16.46 19.78 -15.52
CA HIS A 56 15.28 19.08 -14.99
C HIS A 56 14.18 20.12 -14.72
N PRO A 57 13.45 20.56 -15.77
CA PRO A 57 12.54 21.69 -15.65
C PRO A 57 11.36 21.42 -14.71
N ASN A 58 11.09 20.15 -14.40
CA ASN A 58 10.02 19.69 -13.49
C ASN A 58 8.72 20.47 -13.71
N THR A 59 8.30 20.50 -14.98
CA THR A 59 7.12 21.23 -15.39
C THR A 59 5.89 20.69 -14.66
N THR A 60 4.84 21.50 -14.59
CA THR A 60 3.55 21.08 -14.02
C THR A 60 3.03 19.78 -14.66
N ALA A 61 3.27 19.59 -15.96
CA ALA A 61 2.91 18.35 -16.66
C ALA A 61 3.73 17.15 -16.17
N HIS A 62 5.05 17.32 -15.96
CA HIS A 62 5.90 16.27 -15.39
C HIS A 62 5.45 15.92 -13.96
N GLN A 63 5.20 16.93 -13.12
CA GLN A 63 4.73 16.72 -11.74
C GLN A 63 3.39 15.96 -11.72
N ALA A 64 2.44 16.36 -12.56
CA ALA A 64 1.15 15.67 -12.67
C ALA A 64 1.30 14.22 -13.13
N ALA A 65 2.20 13.96 -14.09
CA ALA A 65 2.49 12.61 -14.55
C ALA A 65 3.14 11.75 -13.45
N THR A 66 4.09 12.30 -12.70
CA THR A 66 4.76 11.62 -11.58
C THR A 66 3.77 11.29 -10.46
N ILE A 67 2.91 12.24 -10.08
CA ILE A 67 1.84 12.03 -9.11
C ILE A 67 0.87 10.94 -9.60
N SER A 68 0.44 11.01 -10.87
CA SER A 68 -0.45 10.02 -11.46
C SER A 68 0.19 8.62 -11.45
N TYR A 69 1.46 8.54 -11.83
CA TYR A 69 2.22 7.29 -11.85
C TYR A 69 2.30 6.64 -10.47
N TRP A 70 2.78 7.37 -9.46
CA TRP A 70 3.02 6.82 -8.12
C TRP A 70 1.75 6.61 -7.31
N SER A 71 0.65 7.28 -7.67
CA SER A 71 -0.61 7.19 -6.95
C SER A 71 -1.68 6.31 -7.62
N ALA A 72 -1.32 5.63 -8.72
CA ALA A 72 -2.22 4.80 -9.52
C ALA A 72 -2.75 3.54 -8.79
N SER A 73 -2.01 2.99 -7.83
CA SER A 73 -2.41 1.81 -7.07
C SER A 73 -1.91 1.84 -5.63
N ALA A 74 -2.50 1.02 -4.75
CA ALA A 74 -2.06 0.93 -3.37
C ALA A 74 -0.62 0.39 -3.26
N GLY A 75 -0.26 -0.58 -4.10
CA GLY A 75 1.10 -1.10 -4.20
C GLY A 75 2.11 -0.01 -4.57
N ARG A 76 1.81 0.82 -5.57
CA ARG A 76 2.69 1.94 -5.96
C ARG A 76 2.80 3.01 -4.89
N ILE A 77 1.69 3.37 -4.23
CA ILE A 77 1.73 4.34 -3.13
C ILE A 77 2.62 3.81 -2.00
N LEU A 78 2.46 2.54 -1.65
CA LEU A 78 3.27 1.92 -0.60
C LEU A 78 4.75 1.83 -1.00
N GLN A 79 5.03 1.45 -2.24
CA GLN A 79 6.40 1.41 -2.78
C GLN A 79 7.04 2.79 -2.78
N ALA A 80 6.32 3.82 -3.24
CA ALA A 80 6.78 5.20 -3.22
C ALA A 80 7.07 5.69 -1.79
N ALA A 81 6.19 5.36 -0.84
CA ALA A 81 6.34 5.76 0.55
C ALA A 81 7.56 5.11 1.22
N LEU A 82 7.91 3.88 0.84
CA LEU A 82 9.13 3.21 1.29
C LEU A 82 10.38 3.78 0.60
N MET A 83 10.33 3.97 -0.72
CA MET A 83 11.47 4.51 -1.49
C MET A 83 11.84 5.94 -1.09
N ARG A 84 10.85 6.73 -0.67
CA ARG A 84 11.02 8.12 -0.18
C ARG A 84 11.18 8.21 1.33
N GLU A 85 11.34 7.06 2.00
CA GLU A 85 11.53 6.99 3.45
C GLU A 85 10.42 7.67 4.29
N ILE A 86 9.24 7.90 3.70
CA ILE A 86 8.04 8.43 4.38
C ILE A 86 7.58 7.46 5.48
N ILE A 87 7.75 6.16 5.21
CA ILE A 87 7.65 5.08 6.18
C ILE A 87 8.83 4.13 5.99
N ASN A 88 9.08 3.29 6.98
CA ASN A 88 10.10 2.25 6.92
C ASN A 88 9.51 0.87 7.30
N GLN A 89 10.35 -0.15 7.30
CA GLN A 89 9.96 -1.50 7.70
C GLN A 89 9.44 -1.55 9.14
N GLN A 90 10.02 -0.75 10.05
CA GLN A 90 9.60 -0.71 11.45
C GLN A 90 8.14 -0.27 11.59
N TRP A 91 7.72 0.75 10.84
CA TRP A 91 6.32 1.19 10.78
C TRP A 91 5.37 0.06 10.35
N LEU A 92 5.79 -0.80 9.41
CA LEU A 92 5.00 -1.97 8.98
C LEU A 92 4.89 -3.04 10.05
N ILE A 93 5.95 -3.24 10.84
CA ILE A 93 5.97 -4.18 11.97
C ILE A 93 5.03 -3.68 13.07
N GLU A 94 5.21 -2.44 13.51
CA GLU A 94 4.45 -1.83 14.61
C GLU A 94 2.97 -1.67 14.29
N SER A 95 2.62 -1.36 13.03
CA SER A 95 1.22 -1.32 12.59
C SER A 95 0.59 -2.69 12.35
N GLY A 96 1.36 -3.79 12.48
CA GLY A 96 0.90 -5.15 12.22
C GLY A 96 0.62 -5.44 10.74
N ASN A 97 1.16 -4.64 9.82
CA ASN A 97 0.88 -4.69 8.39
C ASN A 97 1.98 -5.33 7.54
N LEU A 98 3.08 -5.82 8.12
CA LEU A 98 4.17 -6.45 7.38
C LEU A 98 3.70 -7.58 6.44
N ARG A 99 2.79 -8.45 6.90
CA ARG A 99 2.23 -9.51 6.04
C ARG A 99 1.30 -8.95 4.97
N ASN A 100 0.56 -7.89 5.30
CA ASN A 100 -0.35 -7.23 4.36
C ASN A 100 0.43 -6.50 3.26
N SER A 101 1.60 -5.92 3.55
CA SER A 101 2.46 -5.29 2.55
C SER A 101 3.06 -6.33 1.59
N GLN A 102 3.60 -7.43 2.12
CA GLN A 102 4.09 -8.55 1.30
C GLN A 102 3.00 -9.10 0.39
N HIS A 103 1.80 -9.34 0.94
CA HIS A 103 0.65 -9.78 0.16
C HIS A 103 0.27 -8.76 -0.90
N LEU A 104 0.23 -7.46 -0.56
CA LEU A 104 -0.11 -6.40 -1.51
C LEU A 104 0.90 -6.36 -2.68
N PHE A 105 2.20 -6.42 -2.39
CA PHE A 105 3.24 -6.43 -3.41
C PHE A 105 3.19 -7.66 -4.29
N HIS A 106 2.83 -8.82 -3.73
CA HIS A 106 2.65 -10.02 -4.52
C HIS A 106 1.46 -9.89 -5.48
N ILE A 107 0.29 -9.44 -5.01
CA ILE A 107 -0.93 -9.35 -5.85
C ILE A 107 -0.93 -8.18 -6.84
N GLU A 108 -0.14 -7.14 -6.59
CA GLU A 108 0.02 -5.98 -7.49
C GLU A 108 1.41 -5.95 -8.15
N GLN A 109 2.12 -7.07 -8.21
CA GLN A 109 3.48 -7.17 -8.76
C GLN A 109 3.59 -6.63 -10.20
N ASP A 110 2.54 -6.80 -11.00
CA ASP A 110 2.45 -6.32 -12.38
C ASP A 110 2.38 -4.79 -12.48
N LYS A 111 2.01 -4.13 -11.37
CA LYS A 111 1.85 -2.67 -11.29
C LYS A 111 3.06 -2.00 -10.65
N LEU A 112 3.90 -2.73 -9.93
CA LEU A 112 5.02 -2.14 -9.19
C LEU A 112 6.05 -1.54 -10.16
N HIS A 113 6.75 -0.51 -9.68
CA HIS A 113 7.92 0.02 -10.36
C HIS A 113 9.01 -1.06 -10.35
N ARG A 114 9.64 -1.27 -11.52
CA ARG A 114 10.70 -2.25 -11.74
C ARG A 114 12.06 -1.63 -11.55
#